data_AF-R6H913-F1
#
_entry.id   AF-R6H913-F1
#
_cell.length_a   1.000
_cell.length_b   1.000
_cell.length_c   1.000
_cell.angle_alpha   90.00
_cell.angle_beta   90.00
_cell.angle_gamma   90.00
#
_symmetry.space_group_name_H-M   'P 1'
#
loop_
_entity.id
_entity.type
_entity.pdbx_description
1 polymer ?
#
loop_
_entity_poly.entity_id
_entity_poly.type
_entity_poly.pdbx_seq_one_letter_code
_entity_poly.pdbx_strand_id
1 'polypeptide(L)' 'MGNLIVTPMWLGVPFEAVTAMIIPILIPFNLLKGLLNAVLTLVIYKSISNLITPKKDQTKGR' A
#
# COMPACT_ATOMS: atom_id res chain seq x y z
N MET A 1 5.96 -11.36 6.70
CA MET A 1 5.93 -12.82 6.52
C MET A 1 5.86 -13.26 5.06
N GLY A 2 5.08 -12.60 4.19
CA GLY A 2 4.97 -12.98 2.77
C GLY A 2 6.29 -13.21 2.05
N ASN A 3 7.18 -12.20 1.96
CA ASN A 3 8.47 -12.35 1.29
C ASN A 3 9.36 -13.42 1.95
N LEU A 4 9.34 -13.53 3.27
CA LEU A 4 10.19 -14.49 4.02
C LEU A 4 9.78 -15.95 3.83
N ILE A 5 8.54 -16.19 3.41
CA ILE A 5 8.01 -17.55 3.22
C ILE A 5 7.87 -17.85 1.73
N VAL A 6 7.19 -16.98 0.99
CA VAL A 6 6.87 -17.20 -0.42
C VAL A 6 8.11 -17.10 -1.31
N THR A 7 8.97 -16.10 -1.11
CA THR A 7 10.14 -15.88 -1.97
C THR A 7 11.15 -17.04 -1.92
N PRO A 8 11.58 -17.57 -0.76
CA PRO A 8 12.51 -18.70 -0.74
C PRO A 8 11.88 -19.99 -1.27
N MET A 9 10.60 -20.25 -0.99
CA MET A 9 9.91 -21.43 -1.51
C MET A 9 9.69 -21.38 -3.03
N TRP A 10 9.34 -20.20 -3.55
CA TRP A 10 9.06 -20.03 -4.97
C TRP A 10 10.32 -19.97 -5.83
N LEU A 11 11.38 -19.31 -5.33
CA LEU A 11 12.66 -19.18 -6.04
C LEU A 11 13.65 -20.31 -5.72
N GLY A 12 13.39 -21.15 -4.72
CA GLY A 12 14.31 -22.19 -4.28
C GLY A 12 15.60 -21.65 -3.65
N VAL A 13 15.57 -20.43 -3.09
CA VAL A 13 16.74 -19.77 -2.48
C VAL A 13 16.74 -19.93 -0.96
N PRO A 14 17.92 -19.88 -0.29
CA PRO A 14 18.00 -19.94 1.16
C PRO A 14 17.22 -18.81 1.84
N PHE A 15 16.68 -19.09 3.02
CA PHE A 15 15.96 -18.09 3.82
C PHE A 15 16.86 -16.90 4.18
N GLU A 16 18.13 -17.18 4.46
CA GLU A 16 19.18 -16.22 4.82
C GLU A 16 19.44 -15.21 3.69
N ALA A 17 19.29 -15.63 2.43
CA ALA A 17 19.44 -14.73 1.30
C ALA A 17 18.32 -13.66 1.32
N VAL A 18 17.09 -14.05 1.70
CA VAL A 18 15.95 -13.14 1.77
C VAL A 18 16.02 -12.24 3.01
N THR A 19 16.53 -12.74 4.14
CA THR A 19 16.71 -11.90 5.33
C THR A 19 17.78 -10.84 5.12
N ALA A 20 18.87 -11.16 4.42
CA ALA A 20 19.90 -10.19 4.05
C ALA A 20 19.36 -9.02 3.20
N MET A 21 18.28 -9.25 2.44
CA MET A 21 17.62 -8.23 1.62
C MET A 21 16.67 -7.31 2.41
N ILE A 22 16.34 -7.62 3.67
CA ILE A 22 15.32 -6.87 4.44
C ILE A 22 15.65 -5.38 4.50
N ILE A 23 16.84 -5.05 5.00
CA ILE A 23 17.25 -3.66 5.22
C ILE A 23 17.52 -2.92 3.89
N PRO A 24 18.37 -3.44 2.99
CA PRO A 24 18.74 -2.68 1.79
C PRO A 24 17.64 -2.61 0.73
N ILE A 25 16.71 -3.57 0.69
CA ILE A 25 15.75 -3.70 -0.42
C ILE A 25 14.30 -3.69 0.08
N LEU A 26 13.92 -4.62 0.96
CA LEU A 26 12.51 -4.83 1.28
C LEU A 26 11.90 -3.67 2.08
N ILE A 27 12.63 -3.12 3.05
CA ILE A 27 12.15 -1.97 3.84
C ILE A 27 12.00 -0.74 2.95
N PRO A 28 13.02 -0.28 2.19
CA PRO A 28 12.88 0.88 1.31
C PRO A 28 11.75 0.72 0.28
N PHE A 29 11.65 -0.46 -0.35
CA PHE A 29 10.60 -0.74 -1.32
C PHE A 29 9.19 -0.67 -0.71
N ASN A 30 9.00 -1.26 0.48
CA ASN A 30 7.69 -1.25 1.13
C ASN A 30 7.31 0.13 1.65
N LEU A 31 8.27 0.93 2.14
CA LEU A 31 8.02 2.32 2.52
C LEU A 31 7.61 3.16 1.32
N LEU A 32 8.33 3.06 0.21
CA LEU A 32 7.98 3.75 -1.03
C LEU A 32 6.60 3.33 -1.52
N LYS A 33 6.32 2.02 -1.54
CA LYS A 33 5.00 1.49 -1.93
C LYS A 33 3.90 2.04 -1.03
N GLY A 34 4.12 2.05 0.28
CA GLY A 34 3.16 2.59 1.25
C GLY A 34 2.89 4.08 1.01
N LEU A 35 3.95 4.86 0.81
CA LEU A 35 3.83 6.29 0.50
C LEU A 35 3.06 6.53 -0.79
N LEU A 36 3.42 5.85 -1.87
CA LEU A 36 2.76 5.99 -3.17
C LEU A 36 1.28 5.63 -3.08
N ASN A 37 0.94 4.52 -2.40
CA ASN A 37 -0.44 4.12 -2.20
C ASN A 37 -1.21 5.15 -1.38
N ALA A 38 -0.62 5.69 -0.31
CA ALA A 38 -1.25 6.72 0.52
C ALA A 38 -1.52 7.99 -0.29
N VAL A 39 -0.52 8.48 -1.04
CA VAL A 39 -0.67 9.65 -1.91
C VAL A 39 -1.75 9.40 -2.95
N LEU A 40 -1.74 8.24 -3.62
CA LEU A 40 -2.73 7.88 -4.61
C LEU A 40 -4.14 7.84 -4.02
N THR A 41 -4.32 7.21 -2.86
CA THR A 41 -5.59 7.19 -2.15
C THR A 41 -6.05 8.60 -1.80
N LEU A 42 -5.19 9.46 -1.26
CA LEU A 42 -5.58 10.83 -0.89
C LEU A 42 -6.00 11.66 -2.11
N VAL A 43 -5.27 11.55 -3.22
CA VAL A 43 -5.57 12.26 -4.47
C VAL A 43 -6.88 11.76 -5.09
N ILE A 44 -7.08 10.45 -5.15
CA ILE A 44 -8.23 9.85 -5.83
C ILE A 44 -9.49 9.85 -4.96
N TYR A 45 -9.36 9.72 -3.64
CA TYR A 45 -10.50 9.51 -2.74
C TYR A 45 -11.57 10.61 -2.88
N LYS A 46 -11.16 11.88 -2.95
CA LYS A 46 -12.12 12.99 -3.12
C LYS A 46 -12.84 12.92 -4.48
N SER A 47 -12.12 12.59 -5.55
CA SER A 47 -12.68 12.47 -6.89
C SER A 47 -13.69 11.33 -6.98
N ILE A 48 -13.37 10.16 -6.42
CA ILE A 48 -14.28 9.01 -6.39
C ILE A 48 -15.45 9.26 -5.44
N SER A 49 -15.20 9.83 -4.26
CA SER A 49 -16.26 10.16 -3.29
C SER A 49 -17.29 11.10 -3.89
N ASN A 50 -16.88 12.11 -4.67
CA ASN A 50 -17.79 13.03 -5.33
C ASN A 50 -18.58 12.38 -6.47
N LEU A 51 -18.01 11.37 -7.14
CA LEU A 51 -18.69 10.62 -8.21
C LEU A 51 -19.76 9.67 -7.65
N ILE A 52 -19.47 9.00 -6.53
CA ILE A 52 -20.32 7.96 -5.96
C ILE A 52 -21.33 8.54 -4.95
N THR A 53 -20.98 9.60 -4.23
CA THR A 53 -21.88 10.19 -3.23
C THR A 53 -22.98 11.00 -3.93
N PRO A 54 -24.27 10.60 -3.84
CA PRO A 54 -25.37 11.44 -4.32
C PRO A 54 -25.35 12.78 -3.56
N LYS A 55 -25.69 13.88 -4.24
CA LYS A 55 -25.69 15.25 -3.68
C LYS A 55 -26.21 15.22 -2.24
N LYS A 56 -25.33 15.52 -1.28
CA LYS A 56 -25.72 15.62 0.12
C LYS A 56 -26.66 16.81 0.24
N ASP A 57 -27.93 16.55 0.53
CA ASP A 57 -28.91 17.58 0.80
C ASP A 57 -28.41 18.39 2.00
N GLN A 58 -28.11 19.67 1.79
CA GLN A 58 -27.59 20.54 2.82
C GLN A 58 -28.73 20.80 3.81
N THR A 59 -28.81 20.03 4.90
CA THR A 59 -29.70 20.38 6.00
C THR A 59 -29.17 21.66 6.62
N LYS A 60 -29.86 22.78 6.34
CA LYS A 60 -29.60 24.09 6.96
C LYS A 60 -29.57 23.88 8.48
N GLY A 61 -28.40 24.00 9.07
CA GLY A 61 -28.27 24.09 10.53
C GLY A 61 -29.16 25.22 11.02
N ARG A 62 -29.93 24.95 12.09
CA ARG A 62 -30.72 25.97 12.80
C ARG A 62 -29.79 27.00 13.43
#